data_AF-A0A6G1JYN0-F1
#
_entry.id   AF-A0A6G1JYN0-F1
#
_cell.length_a   1.000
_cell.length_b   1.000
_cell.length_c   1.000
_cell.angle_alpha   90.00
_cell.angle_beta   90.00
_cell.angle_gamma   90.00
#
_symmetry.space_group_name_H-M   'P 1'
#
loop_
_entity.id
_entity.type
_entity.pdbx_description
1 polymer ?
#
loop_
_entity_poly.entity_id
_entity_poly.type
_entity_poly.pdbx_seq_one_letter_code
_entity_poly.pdbx_strand_id
1 'polypeptide(L)'
;MDQTLDLGHFHYEPLPDPKNYIRLIKILRGSLHVPVTCHFTTWELEQAPKYHAISYTWGDPAETTLIIINGTPMTVRHNCEYALRQAYMFFHVWDHMPTIANFS
;
A
#
# COMPACT_ATOMS: atom_id res chain seq x y z
N MET A 1 17.09 -20.24 -23.58
CA MET A 1 16.95 -18.84 -23.13
C MET A 1 15.53 -18.42 -23.41
N ASP A 2 14.68 -18.48 -22.39
CA ASP A 2 13.59 -17.53 -22.09
C ASP A 2 12.86 -18.12 -20.86
N GLN A 3 13.39 -17.84 -19.67
CA GLN A 3 12.65 -18.06 -18.44
C GLN A 3 11.87 -16.77 -18.20
N THR A 4 10.76 -16.63 -18.90
CA THR A 4 9.73 -15.65 -18.57
C THR A 4 9.22 -16.08 -17.19
N LEU A 5 9.72 -15.42 -16.14
CA LEU A 5 9.22 -15.58 -14.78
C LEU A 5 7.71 -15.35 -14.84
N ASP A 6 6.94 -16.39 -14.60
CA ASP A 6 5.51 -16.30 -14.35
C ASP A 6 5.37 -15.55 -13.03
N LEU A 7 5.48 -14.21 -13.10
CA LEU A 7 5.21 -13.28 -12.02
C LEU A 7 3.70 -13.33 -11.83
N GLY A 8 3.21 -14.45 -11.26
CA GLY A 8 1.79 -14.74 -11.12
C GLY A 8 1.04 -13.55 -10.55
N HIS A 9 -0.24 -13.40 -10.87
CA HIS A 9 -1.00 -12.27 -10.35
C HIS A 9 -1.21 -12.38 -8.84
N PHE A 10 -1.22 -11.24 -8.14
CA PHE A 10 -1.51 -11.24 -6.71
C PHE A 10 -2.86 -11.93 -6.42
N HIS A 11 -2.83 -12.97 -5.59
CA HIS A 11 -4.02 -13.71 -5.18
C HIS A 11 -4.45 -13.29 -3.78
N TYR A 12 -5.71 -12.87 -3.64
CA TYR A 12 -6.28 -12.57 -2.33
C TYR A 12 -6.59 -13.86 -1.57
N GLU A 13 -5.86 -14.07 -0.48
CA GLU A 13 -6.20 -15.13 0.45
C GLU A 13 -7.40 -14.72 1.34
N PRO A 14 -8.36 -15.63 1.55
CA PRO A 14 -9.44 -15.42 2.52
C PRO A 14 -8.90 -15.09 3.91
N LEU A 15 -9.63 -14.26 4.65
CA LEU A 15 -9.34 -14.04 6.06
C LEU A 15 -9.70 -15.30 6.86
N PRO A 16 -8.92 -15.68 7.89
CA PRO A 16 -9.22 -16.86 8.72
C PRO A 16 -10.62 -16.79 9.34
N ASP A 17 -10.99 -15.63 9.89
CA ASP A 17 -12.34 -15.29 10.30
C ASP A 17 -12.65 -13.84 9.89
N PRO A 18 -13.50 -13.61 8.88
CA PRO A 18 -13.85 -12.26 8.41
C PRO A 18 -14.47 -11.34 9.45
N LYS A 19 -14.97 -11.86 10.59
CA LYS A 19 -15.55 -11.04 11.66
C LYS A 19 -14.49 -10.44 12.59
N ASN A 20 -13.39 -11.17 12.77
CA ASN A 20 -12.39 -10.86 13.78
C ASN A 20 -11.02 -10.52 13.18
N TYR A 21 -10.82 -10.69 11.87
CA TYR A 21 -9.54 -10.42 11.22
C TYR A 21 -9.63 -9.27 10.23
N ILE A 22 -8.52 -8.55 10.11
CA ILE A 22 -8.31 -7.50 9.11
C ILE A 22 -6.98 -7.71 8.40
N ARG A 23 -6.89 -7.17 7.19
CA ARG A 23 -5.65 -7.12 6.42
C ARG A 23 -5.11 -5.70 6.46
N LEU A 24 -3.93 -5.53 7.05
CA LEU A 24 -3.21 -4.27 7.07
C LEU A 24 -2.21 -4.23 5.93
N ILE A 25 -2.02 -3.04 5.36
CA ILE A 25 -1.01 -2.76 4.35
C ILE A 25 0.15 -2.02 4.98
N LYS A 26 1.36 -2.58 4.83
CA LYS A 26 2.61 -1.91 5.19
C LYS A 26 3.27 -1.42 3.91
N ILE A 27 3.41 -0.10 3.78
CA ILE A 27 4.08 0.50 2.62
C ILE A 27 5.59 0.45 2.88
N LEU A 28 6.33 -0.23 2.00
CA LEU A 28 7.79 -0.40 2.10
C LEU A 28 8.53 0.67 1.29
N ARG A 29 7.99 1.04 0.13
CA ARG A 29 8.54 2.05 -0.79
C ARG A 29 7.40 2.80 -1.46
N GLY A 30 7.50 4.11 -1.54
CA GLY A 30 6.52 4.97 -2.21
C GLY A 30 7.07 6.29 -2.74
N SER A 31 8.40 6.45 -2.78
CA SER A 31 9.06 7.65 -3.28
C SER A 31 8.76 7.88 -4.76
N LEU A 32 8.83 9.15 -5.19
CA LEU A 32 8.71 9.54 -6.60
C LEU A 32 9.58 8.66 -7.50
N HIS A 33 9.03 8.27 -8.65
CA HIS A 33 9.65 7.43 -9.68
C HIS A 33 9.99 5.98 -9.31
N VAL A 34 9.69 5.53 -8.08
CA VAL A 34 9.81 4.12 -7.67
C VAL A 34 8.42 3.51 -7.58
N PRO A 35 8.20 2.27 -8.07
CA PRO A 35 6.93 1.57 -7.89
C PRO A 35 6.55 1.46 -6.42
N VAL A 36 5.27 1.68 -6.10
CA VAL A 36 4.79 1.47 -4.74
C VAL A 36 4.92 0.00 -4.41
N THR A 37 5.66 -0.30 -3.34
CA THR A 37 5.88 -1.66 -2.85
C THR A 37 5.29 -1.78 -1.47
N CYS A 38 4.43 -2.78 -1.28
CA CYS A 38 3.68 -3.00 -0.06
C CYS A 38 3.79 -4.46 0.40
N HIS A 39 3.50 -4.67 1.67
CA HIS A 39 3.31 -5.99 2.25
C HIS A 39 1.93 -6.05 2.90
N PHE A 40 1.17 -7.11 2.64
CA PHE A 40 -0.06 -7.39 3.37
C PHE A 40 0.22 -8.31 4.54
N THR A 41 -0.26 -7.89 5.71
CA THR A 41 -0.25 -8.71 6.92
C THR A 41 -1.66 -8.85 7.45
N THR A 42 -2.05 -10.08 7.78
CA THR A 42 -3.35 -10.38 8.37
C THR A 42 -3.21 -10.40 9.88
N TRP A 43 -4.12 -9.73 10.58
CA TRP A 43 -4.12 -9.63 12.04
C TRP A 43 -5.54 -9.85 12.56
N GLU A 44 -5.65 -10.44 13.74
CA GLU A 44 -6.88 -10.33 14.52
C GLU A 44 -7.07 -8.86 14.97
N LEU A 45 -8.31 -8.38 14.98
CA LEU A 45 -8.69 -7.00 15.29
C LEU A 45 -8.12 -6.55 16.64
N GLU A 46 -8.23 -7.40 17.67
CA GLU A 46 -7.78 -7.09 19.02
C GLU A 46 -6.25 -7.12 19.17
N GLN A 47 -5.55 -7.82 18.27
CA GLN A 47 -4.09 -7.99 18.30
C GLN A 47 -3.38 -7.15 17.22
N ALA A 48 -4.13 -6.35 16.46
CA ALA A 48 -3.58 -5.55 15.39
C ALA A 48 -2.58 -4.52 15.96
N PRO A 49 -1.40 -4.35 15.34
CA PRO A 49 -0.48 -3.29 15.73
C PRO A 49 -1.13 -1.92 15.48
N LYS A 50 -0.58 -0.85 16.06
CA LYS A 50 -1.04 0.52 15.74
C LYS A 50 -0.97 0.76 14.23
N TYR A 51 -2.06 1.23 13.65
CA TYR A 51 -2.16 1.54 12.23
C TYR A 51 -2.83 2.90 12.01
N HIS A 52 -2.55 3.51 10.86
CA HIS A 52 -3.23 4.72 10.41
C HIS A 52 -4.26 4.33 9.35
N ALA A 53 -5.50 4.77 9.54
CA ALA A 53 -6.53 4.63 8.52
C ALA A 53 -6.31 5.73 7.46
N ILE A 54 -6.32 5.32 6.19
CA ILE A 54 -6.32 6.24 5.05
C ILE A 54 -7.65 6.11 4.31
N SER A 55 -8.21 7.25 3.92
CA SER A 55 -9.42 7.32 3.11
C SER A 55 -9.10 7.93 1.75
N TYR A 56 -9.66 7.37 0.70
CA TYR A 56 -9.52 7.87 -0.67
C TYR A 56 -10.83 7.62 -1.41
N THR A 57 -11.14 8.47 -2.38
CA THR A 57 -12.30 8.27 -3.27
C THR A 57 -11.96 7.23 -4.32
N TRP A 58 -12.91 6.40 -4.74
CA TRP A 58 -12.73 5.52 -5.88
C TRP A 58 -12.66 6.35 -7.17
N GLY A 59 -11.49 6.38 -7.81
CA GLY A 59 -11.26 7.05 -9.08
C GLY A 59 -11.82 6.26 -10.26
N ASP A 60 -11.52 6.74 -11.47
CA ASP A 60 -11.94 6.12 -12.72
C ASP A 60 -11.48 4.64 -12.77
N PRO A 61 -12.38 3.67 -12.98
CA PRO A 61 -11.99 2.27 -13.11
C PRO A 61 -11.10 1.98 -14.32
N ALA A 62 -11.07 2.83 -15.35
CA ALA A 62 -10.18 2.70 -16.49
C ALA A 62 -8.74 3.14 -16.17
N GLU A 63 -8.57 4.02 -15.19
CA GLU A 63 -7.26 4.51 -14.76
C GLU A 63 -6.63 3.56 -13.73
N THR A 64 -5.85 2.61 -14.24
CA THR A 64 -5.15 1.63 -13.41
C THR A 64 -3.63 1.77 -13.51
N THR A 65 -2.95 1.29 -12.47
CA THR A 65 -1.50 1.26 -12.36
C THR A 65 -1.06 0.00 -11.61
N LEU A 66 0.22 -0.35 -11.74
CA LEU A 66 0.80 -1.52 -11.08
C LEU A 66 1.49 -1.11 -9.78
N ILE A 67 1.20 -1.86 -8.72
CA ILE A 67 1.95 -1.84 -7.48
C ILE A 67 2.49 -3.25 -7.19
N ILE A 68 3.48 -3.35 -6.33
CA ILE A 68 4.04 -4.63 -5.91
C ILE A 68 3.52 -4.95 -4.51
N ILE A 69 2.82 -6.07 -4.34
CA ILE A 69 2.35 -6.57 -3.05
C ILE A 69 2.95 -7.93 -2.80
N ASN A 70 3.65 -8.09 -1.68
CA ASN A 70 4.30 -9.36 -1.30
C ASN A 70 5.28 -9.90 -2.36
N GLY A 71 5.90 -9.00 -3.15
CA GLY A 71 6.79 -9.38 -4.27
C GLY A 71 6.07 -9.64 -5.59
N THR A 72 4.74 -9.53 -5.60
CA THR A 72 3.89 -9.88 -6.74
C THR A 72 3.22 -8.64 -7.33
N PRO A 73 3.17 -8.47 -8.66
CA PRO A 73 2.44 -7.37 -9.29
C PRO A 73 0.94 -7.44 -9.04
N MET A 74 0.35 -6.30 -8.69
CA MET A 74 -1.09 -6.12 -8.55
C MET A 74 -1.54 -4.86 -9.27
N THR A 75 -2.58 -4.99 -10.10
CA THR A 75 -3.25 -3.85 -10.71
C THR A 75 -4.18 -3.20 -9.70
N VAL A 76 -3.97 -1.92 -9.43
CA VAL A 76 -4.84 -1.07 -8.62
C VAL A 76 -5.28 0.13 -9.42
N ARG A 77 -6.27 0.87 -8.92
CA ARG A 77 -6.64 2.14 -9.52
C ARG A 77 -5.63 3.24 -9.15
N HIS A 78 -5.45 4.22 -10.03
CA HIS A 78 -4.45 5.28 -9.88
C HIS A 78 -4.59 6.07 -8.56
N ASN A 79 -5.82 6.44 -8.19
CA ASN A 79 -6.18 7.06 -6.92
C ASN A 79 -5.73 6.26 -5.68
N CYS A 80 -5.79 4.93 -5.72
CA CYS A 80 -5.33 4.07 -4.63
C CYS A 80 -3.80 4.14 -4.51
N GLU A 81 -3.10 4.03 -5.63
CA GLU A 81 -1.64 4.17 -5.67
C GLU A 81 -1.20 5.55 -5.15
N TYR A 82 -1.88 6.61 -5.60
CA TYR A 82 -1.62 7.97 -5.18
C TYR A 82 -1.82 8.15 -3.67
N ALA A 83 -2.91 7.62 -3.11
CA ALA A 83 -3.16 7.65 -1.66
C ALA A 83 -2.05 6.92 -0.87
N LEU A 84 -1.57 5.78 -1.38
CA LEU A 84 -0.45 5.05 -0.77
C LEU A 84 0.84 5.86 -0.82
N ARG A 85 1.14 6.56 -1.92
CA ARG A 85 2.30 7.46 -2.00
C ARG A 85 2.21 8.62 -1.02
N GLN A 86 1.06 9.27 -0.93
CA GLN A 86 0.85 10.36 0.02
C GLN A 86 1.04 9.88 1.46
N ALA A 87 0.49 8.72 1.81
CA ALA A 87 0.68 8.12 3.13
C ALA A 87 2.16 7.80 3.39
N TYR A 88 2.88 7.21 2.43
CA TYR A 88 4.31 6.94 2.57
C TYR A 88 5.10 8.22 2.80
N MET A 89 4.88 9.25 1.99
CA MET A 89 5.56 10.53 2.14
C MET A 89 5.24 11.14 3.52
N PHE A 90 3.96 11.21 3.90
CA PHE A 90 3.53 11.76 5.18
C PHE A 90 4.23 11.09 6.37
N PHE A 91 4.18 9.76 6.46
CA PHE A 91 4.68 9.05 7.64
C PHE A 91 6.18 8.71 7.60
N HIS A 92 6.85 8.68 6.45
CA HIS A 92 8.30 8.42 6.40
C HIS A 92 9.15 9.68 6.27
N VAL A 93 8.69 10.67 5.51
CA VAL A 93 9.50 11.87 5.24
C VAL A 93 9.27 12.92 6.31
N TRP A 94 8.03 13.16 6.72
CA TRP A 94 7.72 14.24 7.66
C TRP A 94 7.99 13.87 9.12
N ASP A 95 7.88 12.60 9.49
CA ASP A 95 8.27 12.13 10.83
C ASP A 95 9.80 12.24 11.06
N HIS A 96 10.60 12.45 10.01
CA HIS A 96 12.06 12.54 10.08
C HIS A 96 12.59 13.93 9.69
N MET A 97 11.72 14.90 9.36
CA MET A 97 12.14 16.29 9.12
C MET A 97 12.12 17.10 10.43
N PRO A 98 13.19 17.84 10.77
CA PRO A 98 13.12 18.86 11.81
C PRO A 98 12.15 19.95 11.36
N THR A 99 11.25 20.35 12.25
CA THR A 99 10.16 21.30 12.04
C THR A 99 10.64 22.62 11.41
N ILE A 100 10.62 22.74 10.09
CA ILE A 100 10.70 24.03 9.41
C ILE A 100 9.68 24.05 8.27
N ALA A 101 8.44 24.35 8.63
CA ALA A 101 7.48 24.93 7.72
C ALA A 101 6.65 25.94 8.51
N ASN A 102 7.31 27.01 8.93
CA ASN A 102 6.63 28.23 9.29
C ASN A 102 6.31 28.93 7.97
N PHE A 103 5.11 28.71 7.43
CA PHE A 103 4.61 29.51 6.32
C PHE A 103 3.96 30.76 6.91
N SER A 104 4.65 31.89 6.73
CA SER A 104 4.13 33.25 6.92
C SER A 104 3.04 33.59 5.90
#